data_AF-A0A5K1F543-F1
#
_entry.id   AF-A0A5K1F543-F1
#
_cell.length_a   1.000
_cell.length_b   1.000
_cell.length_c   1.000
_cell.angle_alpha   90.00
_cell.angle_beta   90.00
_cell.angle_gamma   90.00
#
_symmetry.space_group_name_H-M   'P 1'
#
loop_
_entity.id
_entity.type
_entity.pdbx_description
1 polymer ?
#
loop_
_entity_poly.entity_id
_entity_poly.type
_entity_poly.pdbx_seq_one_letter_code
_entity_poly.pdbx_strand_id
1 'polypeptide(L)'
;MFLYFRPYLSCHRHRLLLSTFLRNPNPKSSKPLLPCLLPHSIRRLSGQIAAMDATVDSLRRAVSEKQAAAEKQGEIVRAMKADSGASKLEIDAAVEGLKGLKAEVSALSAELQAKLAVDGSNGGGLSREAFREKVVNTLERRLFYIPSFKIYRGVAGLYDYGPPGCAIKSNVLAFWRQ
;
A
#
# COMPACT_ATOMS: atom_id res chain seq x y z
N MET A 1 18.35 2.50 60.67
CA MET A 1 17.88 1.11 60.49
C MET A 1 18.47 0.56 59.20
N PHE A 2 19.73 0.14 59.30
CA PHE A 2 20.48 -0.62 58.29
C PHE A 2 20.34 -2.09 58.66
N LEU A 3 20.01 -2.98 57.72
CA LEU A 3 20.51 -4.36 57.72
C LEU A 3 20.62 -4.90 56.27
N TYR A 4 21.88 -5.08 55.83
CA TYR A 4 22.50 -6.13 54.98
C TYR A 4 21.95 -6.39 53.55
N PHE A 5 22.68 -6.26 52.43
CA PHE A 5 24.09 -6.49 52.02
C PHE A 5 24.46 -7.96 51.69
N ARG A 6 24.44 -8.27 50.36
CA ARG A 6 25.37 -9.13 49.55
C ARG A 6 25.37 -10.68 49.78
N PRO A 7 26.08 -11.51 48.97
CA PRO A 7 26.22 -11.61 47.49
C PRO A 7 26.47 -13.06 46.93
N TYR A 8 26.60 -13.21 45.59
CA TYR A 8 27.32 -14.30 44.83
C TYR A 8 26.76 -15.75 44.95
N LEU A 9 26.76 -16.65 43.94
CA LEU A 9 27.69 -16.94 42.85
C LEU A 9 27.01 -17.90 41.82
N SER A 10 27.44 -17.82 40.56
CA SER A 10 27.55 -18.90 39.55
C SER A 10 26.38 -19.85 39.28
N CYS A 11 25.86 -19.77 38.05
CA CYS A 11 26.18 -20.83 37.09
C CYS A 11 26.42 -20.25 35.69
N HIS A 12 27.64 -20.50 35.22
CA HIS A 12 28.21 -20.12 33.93
C HIS A 12 27.75 -21.14 32.87
N ARG A 13 27.87 -20.78 31.57
CA ARG A 13 27.68 -21.61 30.35
C ARG A 13 26.23 -21.53 29.81
N HIS A 14 25.88 -20.72 28.82
CA HIS A 14 26.52 -20.59 27.50
C HIS A 14 26.61 -19.13 27.04
N ARG A 15 27.80 -18.81 26.55
CA ARG A 15 28.28 -17.53 26.06
C ARG A 15 27.92 -17.41 24.57
N LEU A 16 27.60 -16.17 24.16
CA LEU A 16 27.58 -15.65 22.79
C LEU A 16 26.50 -16.19 21.85
N LEU A 17 25.50 -15.36 21.56
CA LEU A 17 25.01 -15.05 20.20
C LEU A 17 23.83 -14.07 20.33
N LEU A 18 24.09 -12.79 20.63
CA LEU A 18 23.14 -11.71 20.27
C LEU A 18 23.77 -10.30 20.38
N SER A 19 25.02 -10.12 19.94
CA SER A 19 25.67 -8.80 19.94
C SER A 19 26.30 -8.42 18.60
N THR A 20 25.76 -8.89 17.48
CA THR A 20 26.16 -8.44 16.14
C THR A 20 24.95 -8.45 15.20
N PHE A 21 24.03 -7.51 15.40
CA PHE A 21 23.09 -7.11 14.34
C PHE A 21 22.94 -5.59 14.29
N LEU A 22 24.08 -4.92 14.35
CA LEU A 22 24.25 -3.55 13.89
C LEU A 22 25.37 -3.55 12.87
N ARG A 23 25.10 -2.94 11.70
CA ARG A 23 25.98 -2.71 10.55
C ARG A 23 26.31 -3.90 9.65
N ASN A 24 25.67 -3.96 8.48
CA ASN A 24 26.44 -3.88 7.22
C ASN A 24 25.56 -3.35 6.06
N PRO A 25 25.98 -2.28 5.35
CA PRO A 25 25.41 -1.85 4.07
C PRO A 25 26.06 -2.59 2.87
N ASN A 26 25.25 -2.81 1.83
CA ASN A 26 25.60 -3.21 0.45
C ASN A 26 25.55 -4.72 0.11
N PRO A 27 25.04 -5.09 -1.10
CA PRO A 27 24.45 -6.39 -1.41
C PRO A 27 25.40 -7.25 -2.24
N LYS A 28 25.69 -8.47 -1.76
CA LYS A 28 26.17 -9.64 -2.54
C LYS A 28 26.46 -10.77 -1.56
N SER A 29 25.42 -11.40 -1.01
CA SER A 29 25.54 -12.79 -0.60
C SER A 29 24.17 -13.44 -0.57
N SER A 30 23.89 -14.17 -1.63
CA SER A 30 22.89 -15.24 -1.66
C SER A 30 23.24 -16.26 -0.57
N LYS A 31 22.55 -16.18 0.56
CA LYS A 31 22.39 -17.32 1.46
C LYS A 31 20.90 -17.47 1.71
N PRO A 32 20.29 -18.63 1.37
CA PRO A 32 18.88 -18.84 1.66
C PRO A 32 18.77 -18.93 3.18
N LEU A 33 18.23 -17.88 3.78
CA LEU A 33 17.76 -17.95 5.15
C LEU A 33 16.67 -19.02 5.18
N LEU A 34 16.88 -20.02 6.04
CA LEU A 34 15.90 -21.04 6.41
C LEU A 34 14.50 -20.40 6.51
N PRO A 35 13.44 -21.08 6.03
CA PRO A 35 12.11 -20.51 6.07
C PRO A 35 11.70 -20.40 7.53
N CYS A 36 11.87 -19.21 8.10
CA CYS A 36 11.18 -18.79 9.30
C CYS A 36 9.71 -19.10 9.04
N LEU A 37 9.16 -20.10 9.73
CA LEU A 37 7.74 -20.40 9.71
C LEU A 37 7.04 -19.19 10.30
N LEU A 38 6.76 -18.20 9.44
CA LEU A 38 5.88 -17.11 9.74
C LEU A 38 4.59 -17.73 10.29
N PRO A 39 4.05 -17.23 11.42
CA PRO A 39 2.83 -17.76 11.98
C PRO A 39 1.79 -17.85 10.85
N HIS A 40 1.12 -18.99 10.72
CA HIS A 40 0.20 -19.31 9.61
C HIS A 40 -0.82 -18.18 9.32
N SER A 41 -1.17 -17.41 10.35
CA SER A 41 -2.01 -16.22 10.27
C SER A 41 -1.41 -15.10 9.39
N ILE A 42 -0.12 -14.80 9.50
CA ILE A 42 0.56 -13.78 8.67
C ILE A 42 0.68 -14.27 7.22
N ARG A 43 1.01 -15.55 7.02
CA ARG A 43 1.10 -16.15 5.67
C ARG A 43 -0.24 -16.10 4.92
N ARG A 44 -1.34 -16.32 5.64
CA ARG A 44 -2.70 -16.26 5.10
C ARG A 44 -3.11 -14.84 4.67
N LEU A 45 -2.80 -13.83 5.49
CA LEU A 45 -3.07 -12.42 5.18
C LEU A 45 -2.23 -11.91 4.00
N SER A 46 -0.94 -12.26 3.93
CA SER A 46 -0.08 -11.93 2.78
C SER A 46 -0.59 -12.55 1.47
N GLY A 47 -1.09 -13.80 1.53
CA GLY A 47 -1.69 -14.45 0.37
C GLY A 47 -3.01 -13.80 -0.08
N GLN A 48 -3.84 -13.34 0.86
CA GLN A 48 -5.10 -12.66 0.57
C GLN A 48 -4.89 -11.27 -0.06
N ILE A 49 -3.91 -10.50 0.43
CA ILE A 49 -3.57 -9.19 -0.15
C ILE A 49 -3.05 -9.34 -1.57
N ALA A 50 -2.15 -10.31 -1.80
CA ALA A 50 -1.60 -10.57 -3.14
C ALA A 50 -2.68 -11.03 -4.14
N ALA A 51 -3.67 -11.82 -3.69
CA ALA A 51 -4.78 -12.24 -4.54
C ALA A 51 -5.70 -11.07 -4.90
N MET A 52 -6.01 -10.18 -3.95
CA MET A 52 -6.81 -8.99 -4.21
C MET A 52 -6.11 -8.00 -5.16
N ASP A 53 -4.81 -7.79 -4.98
CA ASP A 53 -4.00 -6.93 -5.84
C ASP A 53 -3.99 -7.44 -7.30
N ALA A 54 -3.81 -8.75 -7.49
CA ALA A 54 -3.89 -9.37 -8.82
C ALA A 54 -5.26 -9.19 -9.50
N THR A 55 -6.36 -9.26 -8.74
CA THR A 55 -7.72 -9.03 -9.28
C THR A 55 -8.00 -7.57 -9.59
N VAL A 56 -7.38 -6.64 -8.88
CA VAL A 56 -7.50 -5.19 -9.15
C VAL A 56 -6.66 -4.83 -10.37
N ASP A 57 -5.47 -5.39 -10.49
CA ASP A 57 -4.58 -5.14 -11.63
C ASP A 57 -5.12 -5.70 -12.95
N SER A 58 -5.81 -6.85 -12.91
CA SER A 58 -6.49 -7.36 -14.11
C SER A 58 -7.61 -6.44 -14.58
N LEU A 59 -8.39 -5.88 -13.65
CA LEU A 59 -9.44 -4.90 -13.96
C LEU A 59 -8.87 -3.59 -14.51
N ARG A 60 -7.76 -3.09 -13.96
CA ARG A 60 -7.07 -1.89 -14.48
C ARG A 60 -6.64 -2.07 -15.93
N ARG A 61 -6.11 -3.26 -16.27
CA ARG A 61 -5.72 -3.59 -17.65
C ARG A 61 -6.95 -3.64 -18.58
N ALA A 62 -8.01 -4.31 -18.16
CA ALA A 62 -9.25 -4.39 -18.94
C ALA A 62 -9.88 -3.01 -19.21
N VAL A 63 -9.90 -2.12 -18.20
CA VAL A 63 -10.36 -0.73 -18.37
C VAL A 63 -9.48 0.02 -19.37
N SER A 64 -8.16 -0.10 -19.26
CA SER A 64 -7.21 0.55 -20.17
C SER A 64 -7.37 0.07 -21.62
N GLU A 65 -7.60 -1.23 -21.82
CA GLU A 65 -7.80 -1.82 -23.15
C GLU A 65 -9.09 -1.32 -23.80
N LYS A 66 -10.19 -1.30 -23.04
CA LYS A 66 -11.49 -0.80 -23.50
C LYS A 66 -11.48 0.71 -23.75
N GLN A 67 -10.74 1.46 -22.95
CA GLN A 67 -10.51 2.90 -23.15
C GLN A 67 -9.73 3.16 -24.44
N ALA A 68 -8.66 2.42 -24.71
CA ALA A 68 -7.90 2.54 -25.96
C ALA A 68 -8.72 2.16 -27.21
N ALA A 69 -9.62 1.17 -27.09
CA ALA A 69 -10.55 0.82 -28.16
C ALA A 69 -11.60 1.92 -28.43
N ALA A 70 -12.12 2.56 -27.38
CA ALA A 70 -13.03 3.69 -27.50
C ALA A 70 -12.36 4.92 -28.13
N GLU A 71 -11.08 5.14 -27.85
CA GLU A 71 -10.27 6.21 -28.47
C GLU A 71 -10.08 5.97 -29.96
N LYS A 72 -9.72 4.75 -30.38
CA LYS A 72 -9.60 4.34 -31.79
C LYS A 72 -10.92 4.50 -32.55
N GLN A 73 -12.05 4.06 -31.99
CA GLN A 73 -13.36 4.31 -32.61
C GLN A 73 -13.70 5.79 -32.67
N GLY A 74 -13.30 6.57 -31.67
CA GLY A 74 -13.44 8.03 -31.68
C GLY A 74 -12.64 8.69 -32.81
N GLU A 75 -11.44 8.21 -33.11
CA GLU A 75 -10.62 8.68 -34.24
C GLU A 75 -11.27 8.34 -35.58
N ILE A 76 -11.80 7.12 -35.73
CA ILE A 76 -12.53 6.69 -36.93
C ILE A 76 -13.77 7.57 -37.15
N VAL A 77 -14.56 7.84 -36.11
CA VAL A 77 -15.73 8.75 -36.19
C VAL A 77 -15.30 10.19 -36.52
N ARG A 78 -14.16 10.66 -36.01
CA ARG A 78 -13.62 11.99 -36.36
C ARG A 78 -13.16 12.05 -37.82
N ALA A 79 -12.51 11.00 -38.32
CA ALA A 79 -12.09 10.88 -39.71
C ALA A 79 -13.29 10.80 -40.66
N MET A 80 -14.28 9.94 -40.39
CA MET A 80 -15.52 9.83 -41.17
C MET A 80 -16.37 11.10 -41.17
N LYS A 81 -16.22 11.98 -40.17
CA LYS A 81 -16.85 13.30 -40.14
C LYS A 81 -16.05 14.37 -40.89
N ALA A 82 -14.75 14.18 -41.05
CA ALA A 82 -13.87 15.08 -41.81
C ALA A 82 -13.98 14.80 -43.32
N ASP A 83 -14.13 13.53 -43.70
CA ASP A 83 -14.37 13.12 -45.07
C ASP A 83 -15.86 13.33 -45.43
N SER A 84 -16.16 14.36 -46.22
CA SER A 84 -17.53 14.75 -46.62
C SER A 84 -18.25 13.75 -47.55
N GLY A 85 -17.68 12.56 -47.77
CA GLY A 85 -18.21 11.51 -48.65
C GLY A 85 -18.92 10.35 -47.96
N ALA A 86 -18.87 10.26 -46.62
CA ALA A 86 -19.52 9.18 -45.88
C ALA A 86 -21.03 9.40 -45.75
N SER A 87 -21.82 8.33 -45.88
CA SER A 87 -23.26 8.43 -45.71
C SER A 87 -23.60 8.71 -44.25
N LYS A 88 -24.61 9.56 -44.00
CA LYS A 88 -25.04 9.90 -42.62
C LYS A 88 -25.38 8.65 -41.79
N LEU A 89 -25.85 7.60 -42.45
CA LEU A 89 -26.16 6.29 -41.85
C LEU A 89 -24.92 5.58 -41.30
N GLU A 90 -23.77 5.66 -41.98
CA GLU A 90 -22.51 5.07 -41.52
C GLU A 90 -21.94 5.82 -40.30
N ILE A 91 -22.06 7.15 -40.31
CA ILE A 91 -21.65 7.99 -39.18
C ILE A 91 -22.51 7.68 -37.95
N ASP A 92 -23.82 7.57 -38.12
CA ASP A 92 -24.74 7.29 -37.02
C ASP A 92 -24.51 5.87 -36.44
N ALA A 93 -24.31 4.86 -37.31
CA ALA A 93 -23.97 3.50 -36.89
C ALA A 93 -22.65 3.43 -36.09
N ALA A 94 -21.62 4.17 -36.53
CA ALA A 94 -20.34 4.23 -35.81
C ALA A 94 -20.43 4.98 -34.48
N VAL A 95 -21.28 6.02 -34.40
CA VAL A 95 -21.55 6.75 -33.15
C VAL A 95 -22.28 5.87 -32.14
N GLU A 96 -23.20 5.01 -32.58
CA GLU A 96 -23.85 4.03 -31.70
C GLU A 96 -22.85 3.00 -31.15
N GLY A 97 -21.92 2.51 -31.97
CA GLY A 97 -20.82 1.65 -31.52
C GLY A 97 -19.94 2.32 -30.44
N LEU A 98 -19.59 3.59 -30.64
CA LEU A 98 -18.80 4.38 -29.68
C LEU A 98 -19.51 4.57 -28.34
N LYS A 99 -20.85 4.79 -28.36
CA LYS A 99 -21.65 4.90 -27.15
C LYS A 99 -21.68 3.60 -26.35
N GLY A 100 -21.76 2.46 -27.04
CA GLY A 100 -21.65 1.13 -26.44
C GLY A 100 -20.33 0.92 -25.70
N LEU A 101 -19.19 1.18 -26.38
CA LEU A 101 -17.87 1.03 -25.76
C LEU A 101 -17.66 1.98 -24.56
N LYS A 102 -18.17 3.21 -24.63
CA LYS A 102 -18.09 4.16 -23.50
C LYS A 102 -18.94 3.74 -22.30
N ALA A 103 -20.08 3.08 -22.53
CA ALA A 103 -20.90 2.52 -21.46
C ALA A 103 -20.20 1.34 -20.76
N GLU A 104 -19.48 0.50 -21.52
CA GLU A 104 -18.66 -0.58 -20.94
C GLU A 104 -17.49 -0.01 -20.11
N VAL A 105 -16.79 1.01 -20.63
CA VAL A 105 -15.71 1.69 -19.89
C VAL A 105 -16.25 2.31 -18.60
N SER A 106 -17.37 3.02 -18.65
CA SER A 106 -17.92 3.66 -17.45
C SER A 106 -18.35 2.62 -16.42
N ALA A 107 -18.96 1.51 -16.83
CA ALA A 107 -19.32 0.41 -15.94
C ALA A 107 -18.10 -0.26 -15.28
N LEU A 108 -17.07 -0.62 -16.06
CA LEU A 108 -15.84 -1.23 -15.53
C LEU A 108 -15.04 -0.27 -14.65
N SER A 109 -15.03 1.03 -15.00
CA SER A 109 -14.39 2.06 -14.18
C SER A 109 -15.11 2.26 -12.84
N ALA A 110 -16.45 2.15 -12.82
CA ALA A 110 -17.24 2.22 -11.59
C ALA A 110 -17.02 1.00 -10.71
N GLU A 111 -16.89 -0.20 -11.30
CA GLU A 111 -16.53 -1.42 -10.57
C GLU A 111 -15.12 -1.32 -9.97
N LEU A 112 -14.16 -0.82 -10.76
CA LEU A 112 -12.80 -0.58 -10.29
C LEU A 112 -12.81 0.45 -9.15
N GLN A 113 -13.56 1.54 -9.29
CA GLN A 113 -13.70 2.56 -8.26
C GLN A 113 -14.36 1.99 -7.00
N ALA A 114 -15.34 1.09 -7.12
CA ALA A 114 -15.95 0.41 -5.97
C ALA A 114 -14.96 -0.52 -5.24
N LYS A 115 -14.12 -1.26 -5.99
CA LYS A 115 -13.08 -2.12 -5.42
C LYS A 115 -11.91 -1.36 -4.82
N LEU A 116 -11.58 -0.20 -5.39
CA LEU A 116 -10.54 0.71 -4.90
C LEU A 116 -11.04 1.69 -3.84
N ALA A 117 -12.35 1.81 -3.65
CA ALA A 117 -12.94 2.62 -2.60
C ALA A 117 -12.58 2.00 -1.24
N VAL A 118 -11.40 2.38 -0.74
CA VAL A 118 -11.06 2.36 0.67
C VAL A 118 -12.01 3.36 1.32
N ASP A 119 -13.20 2.91 1.74
CA ASP A 119 -14.19 3.49 2.70
C ASP A 119 -14.22 5.03 2.97
N GLY A 120 -13.74 5.87 2.05
CA GLY A 120 -13.37 7.26 2.39
C GLY A 120 -13.16 8.20 1.21
N SER A 121 -13.47 7.78 -0.02
CA SER A 121 -13.38 8.67 -1.19
C SER A 121 -14.69 9.42 -1.50
N ASN A 122 -15.83 9.02 -0.91
CA ASN A 122 -17.12 9.70 -1.11
C ASN A 122 -17.76 10.03 0.26
N GLY A 123 -17.74 11.31 0.65
CA GLY A 123 -18.68 11.87 1.63
C GLY A 123 -18.16 12.13 3.06
N GLY A 124 -18.09 13.41 3.41
CA GLY A 124 -18.17 13.95 4.79
C GLY A 124 -16.88 13.95 5.61
N GLY A 125 -16.48 15.10 6.17
CA GLY A 125 -15.32 15.21 7.08
C GLY A 125 -15.32 14.18 8.22
N LEU A 126 -16.49 13.78 8.70
CA LEU A 126 -16.64 12.73 9.71
C LEU A 126 -15.96 11.39 9.35
N SER A 127 -15.95 10.99 8.07
CA SER A 127 -15.31 9.73 7.64
C SER A 127 -13.79 9.83 7.60
N ARG A 128 -13.26 11.01 7.22
CA ARG A 128 -11.81 11.29 7.20
C ARG A 128 -11.22 11.32 8.60
N GLU A 129 -11.91 11.95 9.54
CA GLU A 129 -11.46 12.06 10.93
C GLU A 129 -11.45 10.69 11.59
N ALA A 130 -12.51 9.90 11.39
CA ALA A 130 -12.59 8.52 11.84
C ALA A 130 -11.50 7.62 11.23
N PHE A 131 -11.18 7.81 9.94
CA PHE A 131 -10.07 7.11 9.30
C PHE A 131 -8.72 7.50 9.93
N ARG A 132 -8.48 8.81 10.13
CA ARG A 132 -7.26 9.31 10.76
C ARG A 132 -7.07 8.69 12.15
N GLU A 133 -8.13 8.64 12.96
CA GLU A 133 -8.09 8.03 14.28
C GLU A 133 -7.79 6.53 14.23
N LYS A 134 -8.42 5.78 13.31
CA LYS A 134 -8.13 4.36 13.10
C LYS A 134 -6.67 4.12 12.72
N VAL A 135 -6.13 4.96 11.84
CA VAL A 135 -4.72 4.90 11.41
C VAL A 135 -3.79 5.20 12.59
N VAL A 136 -4.00 6.31 13.29
CA VAL A 136 -3.21 6.71 14.47
C VAL A 136 -3.21 5.60 15.53
N ASN A 137 -4.39 5.06 15.86
CA ASN A 137 -4.52 3.98 16.84
C ASN A 137 -3.79 2.71 16.40
N THR A 138 -3.85 2.37 15.11
CA THR A 138 -3.13 1.21 14.56
C THR A 138 -1.60 1.42 14.62
N LEU A 139 -1.11 2.61 14.26
CA LEU A 139 0.32 2.92 14.26
C LEU A 139 0.90 2.93 15.68
N GLU A 140 0.17 3.47 16.66
CA GLU A 140 0.59 3.44 18.07
C GLU A 140 0.60 2.01 18.62
N ARG A 141 -0.44 1.21 18.35
CA ARG A 141 -0.51 -0.21 18.80
C ARG A 141 0.54 -1.11 18.16
N ARG A 142 1.00 -0.78 16.95
CA ARG A 142 2.05 -1.51 16.24
C ARG A 142 3.44 -0.92 16.48
N LEU A 143 3.56 0.06 17.38
CA LEU A 143 4.82 0.70 17.76
C LEU A 143 5.58 1.27 16.55
N PHE A 144 4.88 1.87 15.59
CA PHE A 144 5.52 2.62 14.52
C PHE A 144 6.17 3.89 15.05
N TYR A 145 5.44 4.62 15.88
CA TYR A 145 5.94 5.76 16.63
C TYR A 145 5.31 5.78 18.02
N ILE A 146 5.97 6.44 18.97
CA ILE A 146 5.50 6.70 20.32
C ILE A 146 5.72 8.19 20.59
N PRO A 147 4.73 8.94 21.11
CA PRO A 147 4.98 10.29 21.59
C PRO A 147 5.96 10.25 22.76
N SER A 148 7.10 10.91 22.59
CA SER A 148 8.14 10.93 23.62
C SER A 148 7.61 11.62 24.88
N PHE A 149 8.07 11.16 26.05
CA PHE A 149 7.69 11.73 27.34
C PHE A 149 6.18 11.68 27.68
N LYS A 150 5.41 10.72 27.15
CA LYS A 150 3.98 10.52 27.50
C LYS A 150 3.75 10.42 29.02
N ILE A 151 4.71 9.84 29.76
CA ILE A 151 4.66 9.71 31.22
C ILE A 151 4.93 11.03 31.98
N TYR A 152 5.54 12.02 31.32
CA TYR A 152 5.88 13.33 31.91
C TYR A 152 4.98 14.45 31.41
N ARG A 153 3.74 14.13 31.02
CA ARG A 153 2.77 15.07 30.41
C ARG A 153 3.18 15.66 29.05
N GLY A 154 4.24 15.14 28.44
CA GLY A 154 4.62 15.37 27.04
C GLY A 154 5.19 16.76 26.75
N VAL A 155 6.27 16.80 25.97
CA VAL A 155 6.67 18.00 25.22
C VAL A 155 6.20 17.78 23.79
N ALA A 156 5.37 18.69 23.27
CA ALA A 156 4.86 18.55 21.91
C ALA A 156 6.02 18.55 20.90
N GLY A 157 5.99 17.61 19.95
CA GLY A 157 6.91 17.60 18.81
C GLY A 157 8.04 16.57 18.83
N LEU A 158 8.19 15.76 19.88
CA LEU A 158 9.16 14.66 19.90
C LEU A 158 8.51 13.27 19.81
N TYR A 159 9.04 12.43 18.93
CA TYR A 159 8.53 11.09 18.65
C TYR A 159 9.67 10.06 18.60
N ASP A 160 9.47 8.93 19.29
CA ASP A 160 10.35 7.77 19.25
C ASP A 160 9.82 6.76 18.23
N TYR A 161 10.62 6.41 17.23
CA TYR A 161 10.25 5.38 16.24
C TYR A 161 10.59 3.99 16.74
N GLY A 162 9.64 3.06 16.64
CA GLY A 162 9.92 1.65 16.93
C GLY A 162 10.61 0.94 15.75
N PRO A 163 10.89 -0.37 15.88
CA PRO A 163 11.55 -1.16 14.84
C PRO A 163 10.94 -1.02 13.43
N PRO A 164 9.60 -1.06 13.25
CA PRO A 164 9.02 -0.89 11.91
C PRO A 164 9.09 0.56 11.41
N GLY A 165 8.99 1.56 12.30
CA GLY A 165 9.12 2.98 11.94
C GLY A 165 10.53 3.33 11.47
N CYS A 166 11.55 2.79 12.14
CA CYS A 166 12.94 2.95 11.74
C CYS A 166 13.23 2.36 10.35
N ALA A 167 12.63 1.20 10.02
CA ALA A 167 12.77 0.59 8.70
C ALA A 167 12.15 1.44 7.58
N ILE A 168 10.96 2.03 7.82
CA ILE A 168 10.34 2.96 6.86
C ILE A 168 11.24 4.17 6.67
N LYS A 169 11.73 4.78 7.76
CA LYS A 169 12.63 5.94 7.70
C LYS A 169 13.87 5.62 6.86
N SER A 170 14.50 4.46 7.04
CA SER A 170 15.66 4.07 6.23
C SER A 170 15.32 3.87 4.77
N ASN A 171 14.15 3.32 4.45
CA ASN A 171 13.74 3.10 3.06
C ASN A 171 13.50 4.43 2.32
N VAL A 172 12.82 5.37 2.97
CA VAL A 172 12.59 6.72 2.41
C VAL A 172 13.93 7.44 2.20
N LEU A 173 14.81 7.41 3.20
CA LEU A 173 16.13 8.02 3.10
C LEU A 173 17.00 7.37 2.02
N ALA A 174 16.89 6.05 1.83
CA ALA A 174 17.62 5.34 0.78
C ALA A 174 17.11 5.73 -0.61
N PHE A 175 15.78 5.81 -0.78
CA PHE A 175 15.17 6.26 -2.03
C PHE A 175 15.59 7.69 -2.40
N TRP A 176 15.67 8.60 -1.43
CA TRP A 176 16.09 9.99 -1.68
C TRP A 176 17.59 10.18 -1.95
N ARG A 177 18.42 9.20 -1.58
CA ARG A 177 19.89 9.26 -1.82
C ARG A 177 20.30 8.66 -3.16
N GLN A 178 19.35 8.05 -3.89
CA GLN A 178 19.54 7.59 -5.26
C GLN A 178 19.54 8.78 -6.21
#